data_AF-A0A7S1SN00-F1
#
_entry.id   AF-A0A7S1SN00-F1
#
_cell.length_a   1.000
_cell.length_b   1.000
_cell.length_c   1.000
_cell.angle_alpha   90.00
_cell.angle_beta   90.00
_cell.angle_gamma   90.00
#
_symmetry.space_group_name_H-M   'P 1'
#
loop_
_entity.id
_entity.type
_entity.pdbx_description
1 polymer ?
#
loop_
_entity_poly.entity_id
_entity_poly.type
_entity_poly.pdbx_seq_one_letter_code
_entity_poly.pdbx_strand_id
1 'polypeptide(L)'
;MPLSENLRNGGRPPAWAVEVLQSSLAAWMAAPPPYPADAFSGRGVVITGGHLRYWSGALAAFASLRKQGCRLPFELWVLEPELPDLPPKIVKHFSDVMGVAVRVLPKDNLYGAAGYRAKVSAILSSSFEEVLFLDADNIPLGNACALFDEPLYKVAGALFWKDFWEAVPAEALKAITRTNASLTNTHESGQMVIDKRRGWRELLTAAHINFLGPGIYYPMLSGTTGEGDKETFPYGFLLWGHSFGVIEAGVVRVGRDGPAGWEGSGMLQHSPAGAPLFLHANAYKPNFLTLPDTIVPTVAHGSKFESHKQEMQRASGYDVEAFVHAVLRAVRCDEEVASYVYKELRWRIYWRAIHLKLMQVLRRARLTSSSNNPTFTSGYIGIRCSYMHNWRVKDPLSCPF
;
A
#
# COMPACT_ATOMS: atom_id res chain seq x y z
N MET A 1 -9.88 17.19 -23.83
CA MET A 1 -9.60 16.63 -22.50
C MET A 1 -8.85 15.31 -22.71
N PRO A 2 -7.70 15.06 -22.05
CA PRO A 2 -7.03 13.77 -22.07
C PRO A 2 -7.98 12.63 -21.69
N LEU A 3 -7.81 11.44 -22.27
CA LEU A 3 -8.68 10.29 -22.02
C LEU A 3 -8.79 9.96 -20.52
N SER A 4 -7.67 10.02 -19.80
CA SER A 4 -7.62 9.75 -18.35
C SER A 4 -8.45 10.72 -17.53
N GLU A 5 -8.44 12.02 -17.86
CA GLU A 5 -9.23 13.04 -17.18
C GLU A 5 -10.72 12.88 -17.50
N ASN A 6 -11.05 12.55 -18.75
CA ASN A 6 -12.43 12.23 -19.14
C ASN A 6 -12.97 11.03 -18.35
N LEU A 7 -12.19 9.94 -18.25
CA LEU A 7 -12.59 8.74 -17.51
C LEU A 7 -12.78 8.99 -16.01
N ARG A 8 -11.88 9.76 -15.38
CA ARG A 8 -12.00 10.16 -13.96
C ARG A 8 -13.27 10.96 -13.69
N ASN A 9 -13.75 11.72 -14.67
CA ASN A 9 -14.98 12.50 -14.59
C ASN A 9 -16.23 11.70 -15.01
N GLY A 10 -16.14 10.37 -15.14
CA GLY A 10 -17.25 9.51 -15.55
C GLY A 10 -17.59 9.61 -17.04
N GLY A 11 -16.75 10.27 -17.83
CA GLY A 11 -16.91 10.38 -19.28
C GLY A 11 -16.66 9.04 -19.98
N ARG A 12 -17.35 8.83 -21.10
CA ARG A 12 -17.19 7.60 -21.90
C ARG A 12 -15.91 7.67 -22.73
N PRO A 13 -15.12 6.59 -22.81
CA PRO A 13 -14.01 6.50 -23.76
C PRO A 13 -14.55 6.53 -25.20
N PRO A 14 -13.76 7.01 -26.18
CA PRO A 14 -14.13 6.95 -27.59
C PRO A 14 -14.24 5.50 -28.08
N ALA A 15 -15.05 5.26 -29.11
CA ALA A 15 -15.35 3.91 -29.61
C ALA A 15 -14.09 3.09 -29.96
N TRP A 16 -13.12 3.71 -30.63
CA TRP A 16 -11.85 3.05 -30.97
C TRP A 16 -11.09 2.55 -29.72
N ALA A 17 -11.16 3.30 -28.61
CA ALA A 17 -10.47 2.91 -27.38
C ALA A 17 -11.18 1.71 -26.73
N VAL A 18 -12.51 1.68 -26.77
CA VAL A 18 -13.30 0.52 -26.32
C VAL A 18 -12.92 -0.71 -27.16
N GLU A 19 -12.88 -0.59 -28.49
CA GLU A 19 -12.52 -1.69 -29.38
C GLU A 19 -11.12 -2.25 -29.12
N VAL A 20 -10.13 -1.36 -28.93
CA VAL A 20 -8.75 -1.75 -28.62
C VAL A 20 -8.66 -2.46 -27.26
N LEU A 21 -9.27 -1.90 -26.21
CA LEU A 21 -9.24 -2.48 -24.86
C LEU A 21 -9.97 -3.81 -24.82
N GLN A 22 -11.14 -3.89 -25.45
CA GLN A 22 -11.92 -5.11 -25.58
C GLN A 22 -11.14 -6.20 -26.31
N SER A 23 -10.52 -5.88 -27.45
CA SER A 23 -9.75 -6.84 -28.24
C SER A 23 -8.51 -7.32 -27.49
N SER A 24 -7.83 -6.41 -26.79
CA SER A 24 -6.65 -6.72 -25.98
C SER A 24 -6.99 -7.65 -24.80
N LEU A 25 -8.05 -7.34 -24.06
CA LEU A 25 -8.51 -8.16 -22.93
C LEU A 25 -9.03 -9.53 -23.41
N ALA A 26 -9.83 -9.56 -24.48
CA ALA A 26 -10.34 -10.80 -25.03
C ALA A 26 -9.22 -11.72 -25.54
N ALA A 27 -8.20 -11.16 -26.22
CA ALA A 27 -7.04 -11.93 -26.65
C ALA A 27 -6.24 -12.49 -25.46
N TRP A 28 -6.06 -11.69 -24.39
CA TRP A 28 -5.41 -12.15 -23.17
C TRP A 28 -6.17 -13.28 -22.48
N MET A 29 -7.49 -13.14 -22.36
CA MET A 29 -8.35 -14.14 -21.72
C MET A 29 -8.57 -15.40 -22.58
N ALA A 30 -8.42 -15.33 -23.91
CA ALA A 30 -8.60 -16.50 -24.78
C ALA A 30 -7.51 -17.56 -24.60
N ALA A 31 -6.27 -17.14 -24.28
CA ALA A 31 -5.13 -18.04 -24.15
C ALA A 31 -4.17 -17.59 -23.03
N PRO A 32 -4.62 -17.58 -21.76
CA PRO A 32 -3.74 -17.23 -20.65
C PRO A 32 -2.65 -18.30 -20.50
N PRO A 33 -1.39 -17.91 -20.21
CA PRO A 33 -0.33 -18.85 -19.87
C PRO A 33 -0.77 -19.86 -18.79
N PRO A 34 -0.47 -21.16 -18.94
CA PRO A 34 -0.84 -22.17 -17.95
C PRO A 34 -0.08 -21.94 -16.64
N TYR A 35 -0.65 -22.44 -15.54
CA TYR A 35 0.02 -22.43 -14.23
C TYR A 35 1.28 -23.31 -14.28
N PRO A 36 2.47 -22.78 -13.94
CA PRO A 36 3.70 -23.55 -13.93
C PRO A 36 3.79 -24.41 -12.65
N ALA A 37 3.33 -25.67 -12.75
CA ALA A 37 3.16 -26.56 -11.59
C ALA A 37 4.42 -26.79 -10.74
N ASP A 38 5.60 -26.71 -11.35
CA ASP A 38 6.89 -26.96 -10.68
C ASP A 38 7.57 -25.68 -10.16
N ALA A 39 6.99 -24.50 -10.43
CA ALA A 39 7.62 -23.22 -10.07
C ALA A 39 7.26 -22.72 -8.66
N PHE A 40 6.18 -23.24 -8.07
CA PHE A 40 5.62 -22.72 -6.83
C PHE A 40 5.30 -23.84 -5.85
N SER A 41 5.50 -23.61 -4.55
CA SER A 41 5.17 -24.59 -3.53
C SER A 41 4.88 -23.96 -2.17
N GLY A 42 3.99 -24.59 -1.40
CA GLY A 42 3.69 -24.20 -0.03
C GLY A 42 3.02 -22.84 0.14
N ARG A 43 2.95 -22.41 1.40
CA ARG A 43 2.33 -21.15 1.85
C ARG A 43 3.39 -20.15 2.27
N GLY A 44 3.18 -18.88 2.00
CA GLY A 44 4.07 -17.83 2.51
C GLY A 44 3.48 -16.44 2.49
N VAL A 45 4.21 -15.52 3.12
CA VAL A 45 3.83 -14.10 3.18
C VAL A 45 4.70 -13.28 2.25
N VAL A 46 4.07 -12.43 1.45
CA VAL A 46 4.73 -11.58 0.46
C VAL A 46 4.47 -10.12 0.81
N ILE A 47 5.54 -9.33 0.92
CA ILE A 47 5.46 -7.88 1.08
C ILE A 47 6.28 -7.23 -0.03
N THR A 48 5.76 -6.20 -0.67
CA THR A 48 6.58 -5.31 -1.51
C THR A 48 7.19 -4.18 -0.68
N GLY A 49 8.47 -3.89 -0.87
CA GLY A 49 9.16 -2.78 -0.23
C GLY A 49 10.48 -2.49 -0.95
N GLY A 50 11.43 -1.81 -0.30
CA GLY A 50 12.75 -1.58 -0.88
C GLY A 50 13.31 -0.22 -0.50
N HIS A 51 12.59 0.86 -0.81
CA HIS A 51 12.95 2.18 -0.31
C HIS A 51 12.88 2.21 1.23
N LEU A 52 13.69 3.06 1.88
CA LEU A 52 13.77 3.24 3.35
C LEU A 52 12.41 3.41 4.04
N ARG A 53 11.44 3.96 3.32
CA ARG A 53 10.06 4.22 3.77
C ARG A 53 9.20 2.97 3.86
N TYR A 54 9.52 1.95 3.07
CA TYR A 54 8.72 0.74 2.92
C TYR A 54 9.37 -0.45 3.62
N TRP A 55 10.68 -0.65 3.53
CA TRP A 55 11.28 -1.80 4.22
C TRP A 55 11.22 -1.68 5.75
N SER A 56 11.18 -0.46 6.29
CA SER A 56 10.92 -0.23 7.72
C SER A 56 9.53 -0.69 8.13
N GLY A 57 8.50 -0.34 7.36
CA GLY A 57 7.16 -0.86 7.57
C GLY A 57 7.12 -2.39 7.47
N ALA A 58 7.74 -2.95 6.42
CA ALA A 58 7.81 -4.40 6.22
C ALA A 58 8.48 -5.11 7.40
N LEU A 59 9.56 -4.54 7.95
CA LEU A 59 10.22 -5.02 9.18
C LEU A 59 9.23 -5.08 10.35
N ALA A 60 8.46 -4.02 10.58
CA ALA A 60 7.45 -4.00 11.64
C ALA A 60 6.33 -5.03 11.39
N ALA A 61 5.86 -5.17 10.16
CA ALA A 61 4.84 -6.14 9.78
C ALA A 61 5.32 -7.59 10.00
N PHE A 62 6.52 -7.94 9.53
CA PHE A 62 7.12 -9.27 9.73
C PHE A 62 7.37 -9.56 11.22
N ALA A 63 7.86 -8.57 11.98
CA ALA A 63 8.05 -8.72 13.43
C ALA A 63 6.72 -8.96 14.14
N SER A 64 5.66 -8.25 13.75
CA SER A 64 4.31 -8.46 14.28
C SER A 64 3.79 -9.86 13.94
N LEU A 65 3.91 -10.31 12.69
CA LEU A 65 3.53 -11.67 12.28
C LEU A 65 4.22 -12.75 13.12
N ARG A 66 5.54 -12.64 13.34
CA ARG A 66 6.30 -13.58 14.17
C ARG A 66 5.82 -13.54 15.62
N LYS A 67 5.57 -12.36 16.18
CA LYS A 67 5.06 -12.19 17.54
C LYS A 67 3.67 -12.80 17.70
N GLN A 68 2.83 -12.72 16.66
CA GLN A 68 1.50 -13.31 16.62
C GLN A 68 1.49 -14.83 16.34
N GLY A 69 2.66 -15.46 16.22
CA GLY A 69 2.78 -16.92 16.08
C GLY A 69 2.84 -17.43 14.65
N CYS A 70 2.91 -16.56 13.63
CA CYS A 70 3.10 -17.03 12.26
C CYS A 70 4.51 -17.61 12.05
N ARG A 71 4.57 -18.84 11.55
CA ARG A 71 5.83 -19.59 11.26
C ARG A 71 6.11 -19.80 9.78
N LEU A 72 5.27 -19.27 8.89
CA LEU A 72 5.46 -19.39 7.45
C LEU A 72 6.72 -18.66 6.95
N PRO A 73 7.33 -19.11 5.84
CA PRO A 73 8.39 -18.37 5.15
C PRO A 73 7.87 -17.04 4.61
N PHE A 74 8.75 -16.04 4.60
CA PHE A 74 8.44 -14.69 4.17
C PHE A 74 9.30 -14.28 2.97
N GLU A 75 8.74 -13.49 2.06
CA GLU A 75 9.48 -12.84 0.97
C GLU A 75 9.25 -11.33 0.98
N LEU A 76 10.36 -10.58 0.97
CA LEU A 76 10.36 -9.12 0.73
C LEU A 76 10.77 -8.88 -0.72
N TRP A 77 9.83 -8.43 -1.54
CA TRP A 77 10.06 -8.11 -2.94
C TRP A 77 10.43 -6.64 -3.09
N VAL A 78 11.61 -6.38 -3.63
CA VAL A 78 12.14 -5.04 -3.86
C VAL A 78 12.34 -4.74 -5.33
N LEU A 79 12.06 -3.51 -5.74
CA LEU A 79 12.39 -3.07 -7.09
C LEU A 79 13.91 -2.90 -7.19
N GLU A 80 14.51 -3.33 -8.30
CA GLU A 80 15.95 -3.18 -8.53
C GLU A 80 16.48 -1.76 -8.28
N PRO A 81 15.78 -0.67 -8.70
CA PRO A 81 16.22 0.69 -8.39
C PRO A 81 16.16 1.07 -6.90
N GLU A 82 15.40 0.33 -6.09
CA GLU A 82 15.26 0.55 -4.65
C GLU A 82 16.23 -0.31 -3.82
N LEU A 83 16.86 -1.33 -4.44
CA LEU A 83 17.81 -2.21 -3.76
C LEU A 83 18.96 -1.44 -3.07
N PRO A 84 19.51 -0.34 -3.63
CA PRO A 84 20.54 0.45 -2.94
C PRO A 84 20.07 1.10 -1.62
N ASP A 85 18.77 1.23 -1.38
CA ASP A 85 18.20 1.79 -0.15
C ASP A 85 17.99 0.74 0.95
N LEU A 86 18.30 -0.52 0.65
CA LEU A 86 18.24 -1.65 1.57
C LEU A 86 19.66 -2.12 1.93
N PRO A 87 20.17 -1.78 3.13
CA PRO A 87 21.55 -2.11 3.49
C PRO A 87 21.83 -3.62 3.51
N PRO A 88 22.99 -4.11 3.02
CA PRO A 88 23.31 -5.55 2.99
C PRO A 88 23.20 -6.25 4.35
N LYS A 89 23.55 -5.55 5.43
CA LYS A 89 23.39 -6.06 6.80
C LYS A 89 21.93 -6.31 7.18
N ILE A 90 21.01 -5.48 6.68
CA ILE A 90 19.57 -5.65 6.88
C ILE A 90 19.05 -6.82 6.06
N VAL A 91 19.52 -7.00 4.82
CA VAL A 91 19.22 -8.20 4.03
C VAL A 91 19.64 -9.47 4.78
N LYS A 92 20.85 -9.47 5.35
CA LYS A 92 21.34 -10.57 6.18
C LYS A 92 20.50 -10.79 7.43
N HIS A 93 20.10 -9.72 8.12
CA HIS A 93 19.23 -9.81 9.29
C HIS A 93 17.85 -10.39 8.96
N PHE A 94 17.25 -9.95 7.85
CA PHE A 94 15.98 -10.49 7.34
C PHE A 94 16.08 -12.00 7.12
N SER A 95 17.13 -12.47 6.48
CA SER A 95 17.38 -13.89 6.26
C SER A 95 17.60 -14.64 7.58
N ASP A 96 18.63 -14.26 8.34
CA ASP A 96 19.17 -15.08 9.43
C ASP A 96 18.29 -15.08 10.68
N VAL A 97 17.55 -14.00 10.93
CA VAL A 97 16.77 -13.81 12.16
C VAL A 97 15.28 -13.95 11.91
N MET A 98 14.79 -13.44 10.78
CA MET A 98 13.35 -13.37 10.51
C MET A 98 12.84 -14.43 9.54
N GLY A 99 13.72 -15.15 8.84
CA GLY A 99 13.34 -16.09 7.79
C GLY A 99 12.67 -15.39 6.61
N VAL A 100 13.15 -14.20 6.27
CA VAL A 100 12.67 -13.36 5.16
C VAL A 100 13.69 -13.42 4.02
N ALA A 101 13.28 -13.97 2.87
CA ALA A 101 14.07 -13.91 1.66
C ALA A 101 13.82 -12.58 0.93
N VAL A 102 14.87 -11.81 0.69
CA VAL A 102 14.80 -10.60 -0.15
C VAL A 102 14.88 -11.02 -1.62
N ARG A 103 13.87 -10.64 -2.40
CA ARG A 103 13.74 -10.93 -3.84
C ARG A 103 13.74 -9.62 -4.61
N VAL A 104 14.29 -9.63 -5.83
CA VAL A 104 14.42 -8.42 -6.65
C VAL A 104 13.53 -8.55 -7.88
N LEU A 105 12.65 -7.56 -8.08
CA LEU A 105 11.97 -7.33 -9.34
C LEU A 105 12.89 -6.50 -10.26
N PRO A 106 13.25 -7.02 -11.45
CA PRO A 106 14.06 -6.26 -12.41
C PRO A 106 13.40 -4.94 -12.78
N LYS A 107 14.21 -3.94 -13.13
CA LYS A 107 13.72 -2.64 -13.61
C LYS A 107 12.85 -2.77 -14.88
N ASP A 108 13.22 -3.70 -15.76
CA ASP A 108 12.51 -3.95 -17.03
C ASP A 108 11.53 -5.12 -16.90
N ASN A 109 10.99 -5.36 -15.69
CA ASN A 109 10.01 -6.43 -15.51
C ASN A 109 8.79 -6.24 -16.42
N LEU A 110 8.20 -7.36 -16.84
CA LEU A 110 7.10 -7.45 -17.81
C LEU A 110 5.87 -6.59 -17.44
N TYR A 111 5.74 -6.19 -16.17
CA TYR A 111 4.57 -5.48 -15.65
C TYR A 111 4.88 -4.01 -15.27
N GLY A 112 6.12 -3.54 -15.48
CA GLY A 112 6.59 -2.18 -15.16
C GLY A 112 7.01 -1.99 -13.69
N ALA A 113 8.14 -1.32 -13.46
CA ALA A 113 8.82 -1.24 -12.16
C ALA A 113 8.38 -0.11 -11.22
N ALA A 114 7.12 0.35 -11.24
CA ALA A 114 6.71 1.41 -10.31
C ALA A 114 5.24 1.33 -9.88
N GLY A 115 5.00 1.68 -8.62
CA GLY A 115 3.66 1.84 -8.05
C GLY A 115 2.91 0.52 -7.88
N TYR A 116 1.60 0.56 -8.05
CA TYR A 116 0.70 -0.54 -7.73
C TYR A 116 0.94 -1.84 -8.50
N ARG A 117 1.66 -1.76 -9.64
CA ARG A 117 2.04 -2.93 -10.46
C ARG A 117 3.07 -3.84 -9.77
N ALA A 118 3.79 -3.32 -8.78
CA ALA A 118 4.75 -4.10 -8.00
C ALA A 118 4.08 -5.23 -7.21
N LYS A 119 2.85 -5.01 -6.68
CA LYS A 119 2.14 -5.99 -5.86
C LYS A 119 1.82 -7.26 -6.65
N VAL A 120 1.16 -7.10 -7.81
CA VAL A 120 0.80 -8.24 -8.66
C VAL A 120 2.04 -8.98 -9.17
N SER A 121 3.11 -8.24 -9.50
CA SER A 121 4.40 -8.81 -9.92
C SER A 121 5.04 -9.65 -8.81
N ALA A 122 5.03 -9.15 -7.57
CA ALA A 122 5.56 -9.87 -6.42
C ALA A 122 4.75 -11.12 -6.11
N ILE A 123 3.42 -11.06 -6.17
CA ILE A 123 2.55 -12.23 -5.96
C ILE A 123 2.84 -13.29 -7.03
N LEU A 124 2.80 -12.91 -8.31
CA LEU A 124 3.05 -13.83 -9.44
C LEU A 124 4.44 -14.46 -9.37
N SER A 125 5.46 -13.68 -8.99
CA SER A 125 6.86 -14.12 -8.99
C SER A 125 7.30 -14.81 -7.69
N SER A 126 6.53 -14.68 -6.61
CA SER A 126 6.82 -15.32 -5.33
C SER A 126 6.92 -16.83 -5.43
N SER A 127 7.76 -17.45 -4.61
CA SER A 127 7.99 -18.90 -4.63
C SER A 127 6.82 -19.74 -4.10
N PHE A 128 5.84 -19.10 -3.46
CA PHE A 128 4.72 -19.79 -2.80
C PHE A 128 3.61 -20.15 -3.77
N GLU A 129 2.89 -21.23 -3.52
CA GLU A 129 1.64 -21.54 -4.22
C GLU A 129 0.48 -20.74 -3.63
N GLU A 130 0.40 -20.67 -2.30
CA GLU A 130 -0.60 -19.93 -1.54
C GLU A 130 0.06 -18.70 -0.89
N VAL A 131 -0.42 -17.51 -1.22
CA VAL A 131 0.21 -16.23 -0.85
C VAL A 131 -0.71 -15.44 0.07
N LEU A 132 -0.19 -15.02 1.22
CA LEU A 132 -0.73 -13.90 2.00
C LEU A 132 0.07 -12.65 1.59
N PHE A 133 -0.52 -11.78 0.80
CA PHE A 133 0.08 -10.50 0.45
C PHE A 133 -0.22 -9.48 1.54
N LEU A 134 0.75 -8.64 1.91
CA LEU A 134 0.57 -7.48 2.77
C LEU A 134 1.31 -6.25 2.23
N ASP A 135 0.69 -5.09 2.35
CA ASP A 135 1.40 -3.82 2.21
C ASP A 135 2.37 -3.60 3.39
N ALA A 136 3.46 -2.89 3.13
CA ALA A 136 4.49 -2.63 4.12
C ALA A 136 4.00 -1.83 5.34
N ASP A 137 2.92 -1.05 5.21
CA ASP A 137 2.31 -0.26 6.28
C ASP A 137 1.06 -0.93 6.88
N ASN A 138 0.89 -2.23 6.63
CA ASN A 138 -0.15 -3.06 7.24
C ASN A 138 0.42 -3.93 8.37
N ILE A 139 0.03 -3.65 9.60
CA ILE A 139 0.53 -4.30 10.81
C ILE A 139 -0.48 -5.34 11.31
N PRO A 140 -0.14 -6.64 11.30
CA PRO A 140 -1.03 -7.67 11.82
C PRO A 140 -1.18 -7.57 13.34
N LEU A 141 -2.43 -7.58 13.79
CA LEU A 141 -2.85 -7.58 15.19
C LEU A 141 -3.16 -8.98 15.71
N GLY A 142 -3.12 -9.99 14.85
CA GLY A 142 -3.35 -11.39 15.21
C GLY A 142 -2.61 -12.34 14.26
N ASN A 143 -2.81 -13.65 14.42
CA ASN A 143 -2.16 -14.65 13.56
C ASN A 143 -2.80 -14.68 12.16
N ALA A 144 -2.37 -13.78 11.28
CA ALA A 144 -2.86 -13.70 9.90
C ALA A 144 -2.54 -14.95 9.07
N CYS A 145 -1.55 -15.76 9.45
CA CYS A 145 -1.23 -17.00 8.75
C CYS A 145 -2.28 -18.10 8.98
N ALA A 146 -3.16 -17.96 9.97
CA ALA A 146 -4.32 -18.84 10.12
C ALA A 146 -5.38 -18.64 9.02
N LEU A 147 -5.29 -17.55 8.23
CA LEU A 147 -6.23 -17.29 7.13
C LEU A 147 -6.20 -18.38 6.04
N PHE A 148 -5.08 -19.08 5.88
CA PHE A 148 -4.99 -20.23 4.96
C PHE A 148 -5.84 -21.44 5.41
N ASP A 149 -6.29 -21.45 6.66
CA ASP A 149 -7.10 -22.52 7.22
C ASP A 149 -8.58 -22.17 7.34
N GLU A 150 -8.94 -20.91 7.05
CA GLU A 150 -10.30 -20.41 7.10
C GLU A 150 -11.20 -21.16 6.09
N PRO A 151 -12.42 -21.57 6.48
CA PRO A 151 -13.34 -22.27 5.58
C PRO A 151 -13.64 -21.47 4.31
N LEU A 152 -13.79 -20.15 4.44
CA LEU A 152 -14.06 -19.25 3.32
C LEU A 152 -12.92 -19.30 2.29
N TYR A 153 -11.67 -19.32 2.75
CA TYR A 153 -10.51 -19.43 1.87
C TYR A 153 -10.42 -20.82 1.24
N LYS A 154 -10.59 -21.89 2.02
CA LYS A 154 -10.52 -23.27 1.49
C LYS A 154 -11.55 -23.51 0.38
N VAL A 155 -12.74 -22.94 0.51
CA VAL A 155 -13.78 -23.01 -0.53
C VAL A 155 -13.44 -22.16 -1.74
N ALA A 156 -13.01 -20.91 -1.55
CA ALA A 156 -12.92 -19.95 -2.64
C ALA A 156 -11.54 -19.87 -3.32
N GLY A 157 -10.45 -20.19 -2.62
CA GLY A 157 -9.08 -20.03 -3.10
C GLY A 157 -8.57 -18.59 -3.10
N ALA A 158 -9.41 -17.60 -2.76
CA ALA A 158 -9.00 -16.22 -2.57
C ALA A 158 -9.82 -15.53 -1.47
N LEU A 159 -9.19 -14.66 -0.69
CA LEU A 159 -9.83 -13.77 0.29
C LEU A 159 -9.46 -12.31 0.01
N PHE A 160 -10.48 -11.45 -0.02
CA PHE A 160 -10.35 -10.01 -0.14
C PHE A 160 -11.07 -9.28 0.99
N TRP A 161 -10.64 -8.04 1.27
CA TRP A 161 -11.25 -7.18 2.27
C TRP A 161 -11.99 -6.03 1.61
N LYS A 162 -13.11 -5.60 2.20
CA LYS A 162 -13.79 -4.37 1.79
C LYS A 162 -12.95 -3.14 2.13
N ASP A 163 -13.11 -2.08 1.32
CA ASP A 163 -12.68 -0.71 1.64
C ASP A 163 -13.92 0.11 2.09
N PHE A 164 -13.75 1.41 2.37
CA PHE A 164 -14.77 2.26 3.00
C PHE A 164 -16.00 2.58 2.14
N TRP A 165 -15.94 2.38 0.83
CA TRP A 165 -16.93 2.88 -0.12
C TRP A 165 -17.57 1.76 -0.94
N GLU A 166 -18.71 2.06 -1.56
CA GLU A 166 -19.32 1.16 -2.53
C GLU A 166 -18.62 1.25 -3.88
N ALA A 167 -18.60 0.15 -4.63
CA ALA A 167 -18.02 0.16 -5.97
C ALA A 167 -18.97 0.86 -6.95
N VAL A 168 -18.44 1.85 -7.68
CA VAL A 168 -19.17 2.55 -8.74
C VAL A 168 -18.40 2.45 -10.05
N PRO A 169 -18.33 1.24 -10.66
CA PRO A 169 -17.58 1.05 -11.89
C PRO A 169 -18.24 1.78 -13.06
N ALA A 170 -17.43 2.29 -13.97
CA ALA A 170 -17.89 2.99 -15.15
C ALA A 170 -18.67 2.04 -16.08
N GLU A 171 -19.79 2.52 -16.64
CA GLU A 171 -20.59 1.77 -17.63
C GLU A 171 -19.76 1.29 -18.83
N ALA A 172 -18.70 2.02 -19.19
CA ALA A 172 -17.79 1.64 -20.27
C ALA A 172 -17.11 0.28 -20.05
N LEU A 173 -16.93 -0.16 -18.79
CA LEU A 173 -16.37 -1.47 -18.50
C LEU A 173 -17.24 -2.59 -19.08
N LYS A 174 -18.57 -2.47 -19.04
CA LYS A 174 -19.47 -3.49 -19.60
C LYS A 174 -19.24 -3.70 -21.09
N ALA A 175 -18.95 -2.63 -21.82
CA ALA A 175 -18.63 -2.71 -23.25
C ALA A 175 -17.25 -3.36 -23.48
N ILE A 176 -16.25 -2.99 -22.67
CA ILE A 176 -14.88 -3.52 -22.79
C ILE A 176 -14.82 -5.01 -22.42
N THR A 177 -15.51 -5.42 -21.36
CA THR A 177 -15.42 -6.78 -20.81
C THR A 177 -16.51 -7.72 -21.32
N ARG A 178 -17.51 -7.18 -22.03
CA ARG A 178 -18.69 -7.91 -22.55
C ARG A 178 -19.45 -8.68 -21.47
N THR A 179 -19.42 -8.18 -20.24
CA THR A 179 -20.17 -8.74 -19.12
C THR A 179 -20.85 -7.63 -18.32
N ASN A 180 -22.01 -7.98 -17.74
CA ASN A 180 -22.70 -7.12 -16.77
C ASN A 180 -22.25 -7.41 -15.33
N ALA A 181 -21.30 -8.33 -15.14
CA ALA A 181 -20.75 -8.61 -13.83
C ALA A 181 -20.06 -7.37 -13.27
N SER A 182 -20.43 -6.99 -12.06
CA SER A 182 -19.91 -5.82 -11.37
C SER A 182 -19.53 -6.19 -9.94
N LEU A 183 -18.47 -5.56 -9.43
CA LEU A 183 -18.19 -5.58 -7.99
C LEU A 183 -19.29 -4.79 -7.27
N THR A 184 -19.66 -5.25 -6.08
CA THR A 184 -20.68 -4.60 -5.24
C THR A 184 -20.06 -3.70 -4.16
N ASN A 185 -18.82 -3.97 -3.75
CA ASN A 185 -18.06 -3.18 -2.77
C ASN A 185 -16.69 -2.84 -3.34
N THR A 186 -16.07 -1.73 -2.92
CA THR A 186 -14.64 -1.54 -3.16
C THR A 186 -13.84 -2.42 -2.22
N HIS A 187 -12.59 -2.68 -2.60
CA HIS A 187 -11.73 -3.63 -1.89
C HIS A 187 -10.45 -2.96 -1.40
N GLU A 188 -9.76 -3.59 -0.47
CA GLU A 188 -8.43 -3.18 -0.04
C GLU A 188 -7.39 -4.20 -0.52
N SER A 189 -6.37 -3.75 -1.27
CA SER A 189 -5.25 -4.58 -1.73
C SER A 189 -4.05 -4.54 -0.79
N GLY A 190 -4.14 -3.82 0.34
CA GLY A 190 -3.16 -3.86 1.43
C GLY A 190 -3.07 -5.20 2.14
N GLN A 191 -4.04 -6.11 1.92
CA GLN A 191 -3.98 -7.49 2.36
C GLN A 191 -4.87 -8.37 1.49
N MET A 192 -4.34 -9.50 1.03
CA MET A 192 -5.07 -10.47 0.21
C MET A 192 -4.53 -11.88 0.47
N VAL A 193 -5.38 -12.90 0.40
CA VAL A 193 -4.93 -14.30 0.44
C VAL A 193 -5.30 -14.94 -0.88
N ILE A 194 -4.34 -15.55 -1.57
CA ILE A 194 -4.56 -16.05 -2.94
C ILE A 194 -3.86 -17.39 -3.14
N ASP A 195 -4.61 -18.40 -3.57
CA ASP A 195 -4.10 -19.65 -4.13
C ASP A 195 -3.79 -19.42 -5.61
N LYS A 196 -2.49 -19.42 -5.98
CA LYS A 196 -2.07 -19.21 -7.37
C LYS A 196 -2.41 -20.37 -8.28
N ARG A 197 -2.47 -21.62 -7.77
CA ARG A 197 -2.82 -22.78 -8.58
C ARG A 197 -4.26 -22.70 -9.03
N ARG A 198 -5.15 -22.29 -8.13
CA ARG A 198 -6.59 -22.13 -8.41
C ARG A 198 -6.91 -20.83 -9.13
N GLY A 199 -6.27 -19.73 -8.73
CA GLY A 199 -6.54 -18.36 -9.21
C GLY A 199 -5.56 -17.84 -10.27
N TRP A 200 -4.85 -18.71 -11.00
CA TRP A 200 -3.76 -18.29 -11.88
C TRP A 200 -4.21 -17.34 -12.99
N ARG A 201 -5.31 -17.68 -13.68
CA ARG A 201 -5.79 -16.92 -14.85
C ARG A 201 -6.39 -15.58 -14.43
N GLU A 202 -7.01 -15.56 -13.26
CA GLU A 202 -7.59 -14.42 -12.59
C GLU A 202 -6.49 -13.44 -12.18
N LEU A 203 -5.40 -13.93 -11.57
CA LEU A 203 -4.22 -13.14 -11.25
C LEU A 203 -3.55 -12.56 -12.49
N LEU A 204 -3.40 -13.35 -13.56
CA LEU A 204 -2.86 -12.88 -14.83
C LEU A 204 -3.77 -11.80 -15.45
N THR A 205 -5.08 -11.92 -15.29
CA THR A 205 -6.06 -10.92 -15.75
C THR A 205 -5.96 -9.64 -14.93
N ALA A 206 -5.82 -9.76 -13.60
CA ALA A 206 -5.52 -8.62 -12.73
C ALA A 206 -4.21 -7.94 -13.15
N ALA A 207 -3.17 -8.71 -13.51
CA ALA A 207 -1.89 -8.17 -13.98
C ALA A 207 -2.04 -7.37 -15.28
N HIS A 208 -2.80 -7.90 -16.25
CA HIS A 208 -3.12 -7.20 -17.49
C HIS A 208 -3.85 -5.87 -17.23
N ILE A 209 -4.86 -5.89 -16.34
CA ILE A 209 -5.63 -4.71 -15.96
C ILE A 209 -4.73 -3.68 -15.26
N ASN A 210 -3.85 -4.11 -14.34
CA ASN A 210 -2.89 -3.23 -13.66
C ASN A 210 -1.87 -2.60 -14.61
N PHE A 211 -1.45 -3.34 -15.64
CA PHE A 211 -0.53 -2.83 -16.67
C PHE A 211 -1.15 -1.62 -17.37
N LEU A 212 -2.41 -1.74 -17.78
CA LEU A 212 -3.22 -0.67 -18.35
C LEU A 212 -3.99 0.13 -17.27
N GLY A 213 -3.58 0.05 -16.01
CA GLY A 213 -4.30 0.63 -14.88
C GLY A 213 -4.30 2.17 -14.90
N PRO A 214 -3.12 2.80 -14.78
CA PRO A 214 -3.00 4.24 -14.71
C PRO A 214 -3.68 4.96 -15.89
N GLY A 215 -4.68 5.77 -15.57
CA GLY A 215 -5.39 6.59 -16.55
C GLY A 215 -6.36 5.85 -17.48
N ILE A 216 -6.54 4.53 -17.33
CA ILE A 216 -7.53 3.74 -18.08
C ILE A 216 -8.37 2.89 -17.12
N TYR A 217 -7.87 1.73 -16.66
CA TYR A 217 -8.70 0.82 -15.86
C TYR A 217 -8.96 1.32 -14.44
N TYR A 218 -7.98 1.93 -13.77
CA TYR A 218 -8.18 2.39 -12.39
C TYR A 218 -9.33 3.40 -12.24
N PRO A 219 -9.42 4.48 -13.04
CA PRO A 219 -10.54 5.41 -12.92
C PRO A 219 -11.88 4.79 -13.34
N MET A 220 -11.86 3.76 -14.20
CA MET A 220 -13.07 3.04 -14.57
C MET A 220 -13.54 2.06 -13.49
N LEU A 221 -12.63 1.49 -12.70
CA LEU A 221 -12.96 0.50 -11.65
C LEU A 221 -13.38 1.18 -10.34
N SER A 222 -12.59 2.16 -9.89
CA SER A 222 -12.77 2.79 -8.56
C SER A 222 -13.56 4.11 -8.63
N GLY A 223 -13.73 4.71 -9.82
CA GLY A 223 -14.36 6.00 -9.99
C GLY A 223 -13.46 7.17 -9.55
N THR A 224 -13.96 8.04 -8.66
CA THR A 224 -13.29 9.29 -8.26
C THR A 224 -12.46 9.17 -6.97
N THR A 225 -12.73 8.20 -6.10
CA THR A 225 -12.08 8.02 -4.80
C THR A 225 -11.34 6.70 -4.72
N GLY A 226 -10.10 6.73 -4.21
CA GLY A 226 -9.33 5.51 -3.96
C GLY A 226 -8.77 4.83 -5.22
N GLU A 227 -8.62 5.57 -6.34
CA GLU A 227 -8.10 5.06 -7.60
C GLU A 227 -6.78 4.28 -7.42
N GLY A 228 -6.76 3.03 -7.88
CA GLY A 228 -5.58 2.18 -7.80
C GLY A 228 -5.85 0.74 -8.25
N ASP A 229 -4.98 -0.15 -7.80
CA ASP A 229 -5.01 -1.60 -8.08
C ASP A 229 -6.08 -2.37 -7.31
N LYS A 230 -6.68 -1.76 -6.29
CA LYS A 230 -7.53 -2.42 -5.30
C LYS A 230 -8.63 -3.31 -5.93
N GLU A 231 -9.37 -2.75 -6.87
CA GLU A 231 -10.46 -3.47 -7.56
C GLU A 231 -9.94 -4.49 -8.59
N THR A 232 -8.71 -4.37 -9.06
CA THR A 232 -8.21 -5.20 -10.18
C THR A 232 -8.14 -6.68 -9.85
N PHE A 233 -7.80 -7.03 -8.61
CA PHE A 233 -7.69 -8.42 -8.16
C PHE A 233 -9.06 -9.11 -8.12
N PRO A 234 -10.05 -8.66 -7.33
CA PRO A 234 -11.37 -9.28 -7.31
C PRO A 234 -12.08 -9.17 -8.67
N TYR A 235 -11.82 -8.10 -9.45
CA TYR A 235 -12.38 -7.99 -10.79
C TYR A 235 -11.81 -9.05 -11.74
N GLY A 236 -10.52 -9.41 -11.61
CA GLY A 236 -9.93 -10.54 -12.32
C GLY A 236 -10.71 -11.83 -12.07
N PHE A 237 -11.04 -12.15 -10.82
CA PHE A 237 -11.86 -13.32 -10.49
C PHE A 237 -13.28 -13.23 -11.05
N LEU A 238 -13.89 -12.05 -10.94
CA LEU A 238 -15.23 -11.78 -11.44
C LEU A 238 -15.35 -12.01 -12.96
N LEU A 239 -14.36 -11.60 -13.74
CA LEU A 239 -14.35 -11.77 -15.20
C LEU A 239 -14.29 -13.24 -15.64
N TRP A 240 -13.73 -14.11 -14.81
CA TRP A 240 -13.69 -15.55 -15.04
C TRP A 240 -14.87 -16.31 -14.42
N GLY A 241 -15.77 -15.62 -13.73
CA GLY A 241 -16.85 -16.26 -12.96
C GLY A 241 -16.35 -17.12 -11.80
N HIS A 242 -15.10 -16.91 -11.36
CA HIS A 242 -14.51 -17.63 -10.25
C HIS A 242 -14.95 -16.98 -8.93
N SER A 243 -15.56 -17.77 -8.05
CA SER A 243 -15.91 -17.31 -6.70
C SER A 243 -14.67 -16.92 -5.89
N PHE A 244 -14.77 -15.84 -5.13
CA PHE A 244 -13.78 -15.42 -4.14
C PHE A 244 -14.48 -15.08 -2.82
N GLY A 245 -13.76 -15.19 -1.70
CA GLY A 245 -14.24 -14.78 -0.40
C GLY A 245 -14.06 -13.28 -0.18
N VAL A 246 -15.06 -12.64 0.43
CA VAL A 246 -14.98 -11.26 0.90
C VAL A 246 -15.20 -11.25 2.40
N ILE A 247 -14.34 -10.55 3.13
CA ILE A 247 -14.56 -10.35 4.57
C ILE A 247 -15.70 -9.35 4.76
N GLU A 248 -16.80 -9.84 5.34
CA GLU A 248 -18.03 -9.05 5.47
C GLU A 248 -17.93 -7.95 6.52
N ALA A 249 -17.10 -8.14 7.54
CA ALA A 249 -16.85 -7.14 8.57
C ALA A 249 -16.31 -5.84 7.96
N GLY A 250 -16.98 -4.73 8.25
CA GLY A 250 -16.64 -3.42 7.72
C GLY A 250 -15.29 -2.89 8.22
N VAL A 251 -14.80 -1.87 7.52
CA VAL A 251 -13.57 -1.17 7.89
C VAL A 251 -13.85 -0.16 9.00
N VAL A 252 -13.07 -0.22 10.07
CA VAL A 252 -13.14 0.75 11.17
C VAL A 252 -12.07 1.82 10.97
N ARG A 253 -12.48 3.09 11.06
CA ARG A 253 -11.59 4.25 10.91
C ARG A 253 -10.78 4.43 12.18
N VAL A 254 -9.45 4.39 12.08
CA VAL A 254 -8.56 4.57 13.23
C VAL A 254 -7.90 5.94 13.20
N GLY A 255 -7.87 6.62 14.34
CA GLY A 255 -7.33 7.97 14.43
C GLY A 255 -7.26 8.49 15.86
N ARG A 256 -7.26 9.82 15.96
CA ARG A 256 -7.25 10.54 17.24
C ARG A 256 -8.07 11.81 17.13
N ASP A 257 -8.44 12.37 18.28
CA ASP A 257 -9.00 13.72 18.32
C ASP A 257 -7.88 14.76 18.25
N GLY A 258 -7.94 15.62 17.24
CA GLY A 258 -7.04 16.74 17.02
C GLY A 258 -7.71 18.08 17.34
N PRO A 259 -6.94 19.19 17.37
CA PRO A 259 -7.47 20.53 17.60
C PRO A 259 -8.55 20.97 16.60
N ALA A 260 -8.53 20.42 15.39
CA ALA A 260 -9.48 20.72 14.32
C ALA A 260 -10.59 19.66 14.17
N GLY A 261 -10.74 18.76 15.15
CA GLY A 261 -11.66 17.62 15.11
C GLY A 261 -10.92 16.30 14.89
N TRP A 262 -11.69 15.26 14.55
CA TRP A 262 -11.16 13.90 14.41
C TRP A 262 -10.19 13.77 13.21
N GLU A 263 -8.99 13.25 13.47
CA GLU A 263 -7.91 13.05 12.50
C GLU A 263 -7.72 11.56 12.21
N GLY A 264 -8.09 11.13 11.00
CA GLY A 264 -7.91 9.76 10.55
C GLY A 264 -6.47 9.42 10.19
N SER A 265 -5.99 8.30 10.71
CA SER A 265 -4.60 7.86 10.57
C SER A 265 -4.47 6.49 9.89
N GLY A 266 -5.49 5.65 9.95
CA GLY A 266 -5.46 4.29 9.40
C GLY A 266 -6.80 3.58 9.45
N MET A 267 -6.73 2.27 9.23
CA MET A 267 -7.87 1.38 9.09
C MET A 267 -7.66 0.15 9.98
N LEU A 268 -8.70 -0.23 10.71
CA LEU A 268 -8.77 -1.48 11.44
C LEU A 268 -9.67 -2.44 10.66
N GLN A 269 -9.10 -3.56 10.27
CA GLN A 269 -9.74 -4.58 9.45
C GLN A 269 -9.69 -5.94 10.14
N HIS A 270 -10.69 -6.77 9.87
CA HIS A 270 -11.04 -7.90 10.72
C HIS A 270 -10.76 -9.24 10.04
N SER A 271 -10.71 -10.32 10.84
CA SER A 271 -10.74 -11.70 10.38
C SER A 271 -12.16 -12.08 9.92
N PRO A 272 -12.35 -13.24 9.26
CA PRO A 272 -13.69 -13.78 8.97
C PRO A 272 -14.58 -13.91 10.21
N ALA A 273 -13.99 -14.19 11.38
CA ALA A 273 -14.68 -14.27 12.66
C ALA A 273 -15.01 -12.90 13.29
N GLY A 274 -14.66 -11.79 12.62
CA GLY A 274 -14.93 -10.43 13.08
C GLY A 274 -13.95 -9.89 14.11
N ALA A 275 -12.86 -10.60 14.42
CA ALA A 275 -11.83 -10.10 15.35
C ALA A 275 -10.88 -9.13 14.63
N PRO A 276 -10.39 -8.06 15.27
CA PRO A 276 -9.39 -7.18 14.67
C PRO A 276 -8.13 -7.95 14.28
N LEU A 277 -7.70 -7.82 13.03
CA LEU A 277 -6.61 -8.62 12.47
C LEU A 277 -5.52 -7.77 11.81
N PHE A 278 -5.89 -6.63 11.23
CA PHE A 278 -4.98 -5.78 10.47
C PHE A 278 -5.15 -4.32 10.86
N LEU A 279 -4.03 -3.64 11.14
CA LEU A 279 -3.94 -2.19 11.29
C LEU A 279 -3.17 -1.61 10.09
N HIS A 280 -3.90 -1.06 9.14
CA HIS A 280 -3.33 -0.48 7.92
C HIS A 280 -3.18 1.05 8.07
N ALA A 281 -1.95 1.56 8.01
CA ALA A 281 -1.66 2.98 8.21
C ALA A 281 -1.75 3.81 6.91
N ASN A 282 -2.65 4.80 6.87
CA ASN A 282 -2.92 5.58 5.65
C ASN A 282 -2.13 6.90 5.58
N ALA A 283 -2.11 7.67 6.67
CA ALA A 283 -1.48 8.99 6.69
C ALA A 283 -0.06 8.96 7.27
N TYR A 284 0.16 8.10 8.26
CA TYR A 284 1.35 8.13 9.10
C TYR A 284 2.06 6.79 9.16
N LYS A 285 2.61 6.38 8.01
CA LYS A 285 3.30 5.10 7.82
C LYS A 285 4.38 4.86 8.89
N PRO A 286 4.51 3.63 9.42
CA PRO A 286 5.53 3.28 10.41
C PRO A 286 6.90 3.16 9.73
N ASN A 287 7.62 4.28 9.62
CA ASN A 287 8.95 4.30 9.01
C ASN A 287 9.95 5.13 9.83
N PHE A 288 11.25 4.94 9.56
CA PHE A 288 12.31 5.61 10.31
C PHE A 288 12.27 7.14 10.20
N LEU A 289 11.68 7.69 9.14
CA LEU A 289 11.59 9.13 8.90
C LEU A 289 10.45 9.79 9.71
N THR A 290 9.49 9.01 10.19
CA THR A 290 8.31 9.46 10.94
C THR A 290 8.27 8.89 12.36
N LEU A 291 9.30 8.13 12.75
CA LEU A 291 9.44 7.52 14.07
C LEU A 291 9.85 8.58 15.10
N PRO A 292 9.06 8.80 16.17
CA PRO A 292 9.42 9.75 17.22
C PRO A 292 10.59 9.22 18.07
N ASP A 293 11.44 10.11 18.58
CA ASP A 293 12.62 9.72 19.39
C ASP A 293 12.22 9.19 20.78
N THR A 294 11.11 9.69 21.33
CA THR A 294 10.50 9.19 22.57
C THR A 294 9.02 8.95 22.35
N ILE A 295 8.50 7.89 22.96
CA ILE A 295 7.05 7.76 23.19
C ILE A 295 6.78 8.57 24.45
N VAL A 296 6.33 9.81 24.30
CA VAL A 296 6.00 10.68 25.45
C VAL A 296 4.62 10.25 25.97
N PRO A 297 4.49 9.71 27.21
CA PRO A 297 3.22 9.20 27.69
C PRO A 297 2.23 10.25 28.20
N THR A 298 2.45 11.56 28.00
CA THR A 298 1.74 12.58 28.81
C THR A 298 1.19 13.80 28.05
N VAL A 299 -0.15 13.86 28.02
CA VAL A 299 -1.03 15.04 28.19
C VAL A 299 -1.21 16.06 27.03
N ALA A 300 -0.51 15.97 25.90
CA ALA A 300 -0.92 16.78 24.73
C ALA A 300 -0.66 16.05 23.39
N HIS A 301 -1.75 15.50 22.84
CA HIS A 301 -1.85 14.79 21.55
C HIS A 301 -1.35 13.35 21.58
N GLY A 302 -2.28 12.46 21.94
CA GLY A 302 -2.12 11.01 21.98
C GLY A 302 -1.62 10.38 20.70
N SER A 303 -1.42 9.08 20.80
CA SER A 303 -0.97 8.25 19.70
C SER A 303 -1.82 8.44 18.44
N LYS A 304 -1.26 8.11 17.27
CA LYS A 304 -1.97 8.23 15.98
C LYS A 304 -3.25 7.41 15.96
N PHE A 305 -3.35 6.40 16.82
CA PHE A 305 -4.47 5.47 16.89
C PHE A 305 -5.15 5.43 18.27
N GLU A 306 -5.06 6.53 19.03
CA GLU A 306 -5.47 6.60 20.45
C GLU A 306 -6.90 6.11 20.68
N SER A 307 -7.83 6.53 19.80
CA SER A 307 -9.26 6.19 19.90
C SER A 307 -9.55 4.69 19.98
N HIS A 308 -8.70 3.84 19.38
CA HIS A 308 -8.88 2.38 19.32
C HIS A 308 -7.74 1.62 20.01
N LYS A 309 -6.89 2.32 20.78
CA LYS A 309 -5.70 1.73 21.39
C LYS A 309 -6.01 0.51 22.26
N GLN A 310 -7.03 0.61 23.11
CA GLN A 310 -7.43 -0.49 24.00
C GLN A 310 -8.00 -1.70 23.25
N GLU A 311 -8.67 -1.48 22.13
CA GLU A 311 -9.20 -2.55 21.28
C GLU A 311 -8.06 -3.29 20.58
N MET A 312 -7.14 -2.55 19.96
CA MET A 312 -5.97 -3.14 19.32
C MET A 312 -5.06 -3.86 20.31
N GLN A 313 -4.89 -3.32 21.52
CA GLN A 313 -4.14 -3.97 22.60
C GLN A 313 -4.78 -5.29 23.04
N ARG A 314 -6.11 -5.32 23.16
CA ARG A 314 -6.83 -6.55 23.49
C ARG A 314 -6.73 -7.58 22.38
N ALA A 315 -6.84 -7.16 21.12
CA ALA A 315 -6.74 -8.04 19.97
C ALA A 315 -5.35 -8.65 19.82
N SER A 316 -4.30 -7.84 20.00
CA SER A 316 -2.91 -8.28 19.83
C SER A 316 -2.28 -8.91 21.05
N GLY A 317 -2.84 -8.66 22.24
CA GLY A 317 -2.25 -9.03 23.53
C GLY A 317 -1.09 -8.13 23.97
N TYR A 318 -0.81 -7.02 23.29
CA TYR A 318 0.25 -6.07 23.66
C TYR A 318 0.03 -4.66 23.13
N ASP A 319 0.80 -3.68 23.62
CA ASP A 319 0.84 -2.35 23.01
C ASP A 319 1.56 -2.39 21.66
N VAL A 320 0.78 -2.43 20.58
CA VAL A 320 1.25 -2.56 19.19
C VAL A 320 2.12 -1.38 18.80
N GLU A 321 1.76 -0.17 19.21
CA GLU A 321 2.52 1.03 18.89
C GLU A 321 3.86 1.04 19.59
N ALA A 322 3.87 0.69 20.88
CA ALA A 322 5.11 0.55 21.65
C ALA A 322 6.01 -0.55 21.06
N PHE A 323 5.42 -1.67 20.63
CA PHE A 323 6.15 -2.76 19.99
C PHE A 323 6.76 -2.33 18.65
N VAL A 324 5.97 -1.74 17.75
CA VAL A 324 6.46 -1.23 16.46
C VAL A 324 7.55 -0.19 16.69
N HIS A 325 7.35 0.73 17.64
CA HIS A 325 8.36 1.72 17.99
C HIS A 325 9.67 1.08 18.44
N ALA A 326 9.60 0.11 19.35
CA ALA A 326 10.78 -0.60 19.86
C ALA A 326 11.55 -1.32 18.75
N VAL A 327 10.84 -2.05 17.87
CA VAL A 327 11.45 -2.74 16.72
C VAL A 327 12.15 -1.75 15.79
N LEU A 328 11.46 -0.68 15.39
CA LEU A 328 12.03 0.29 14.47
C LEU A 328 13.18 1.08 15.11
N ARG A 329 13.08 1.41 16.39
CA ARG A 329 14.14 2.14 17.10
C ARG A 329 15.40 1.30 17.24
N ALA A 330 15.27 0.02 17.57
CA ALA A 330 16.41 -0.90 17.68
C ALA A 330 17.20 -0.96 16.37
N VAL A 331 16.53 -1.01 15.22
CA VAL A 331 17.19 -1.05 13.91
C VAL A 331 17.67 0.32 13.45
N ARG A 332 16.91 1.39 13.70
CA ARG A 332 17.31 2.77 13.36
C ARG A 332 18.62 3.19 14.04
N CYS A 333 18.91 2.62 15.22
CA CYS A 333 20.12 2.90 15.97
C CYS A 333 21.36 2.13 15.53
N ASP A 334 21.23 1.23 14.55
CA ASP A 334 22.40 0.66 13.88
C ASP A 334 23.14 1.75 13.09
N GLU A 335 24.47 1.82 13.21
CA GLU A 335 25.29 2.88 12.60
C GLU A 335 25.12 2.99 11.08
N GLU A 336 25.02 1.85 10.38
CA GLU A 336 24.83 1.81 8.93
C GLU A 336 23.45 2.39 8.58
N VAL A 337 22.40 1.91 9.23
CA VAL A 337 21.01 2.37 9.01
C VAL A 337 20.87 3.86 9.35
N ALA A 338 21.45 4.30 10.45
CA ALA A 338 21.44 5.70 10.88
C ALA A 338 22.07 6.62 9.83
N SER A 339 23.19 6.20 9.22
CA SER A 339 23.83 6.93 8.12
C SER A 339 22.93 7.07 6.89
N TYR A 340 22.23 5.99 6.49
CA TYR A 340 21.25 6.02 5.41
C TYR A 340 20.07 6.95 5.72
N VAL A 341 19.50 6.84 6.91
CA VAL A 341 18.41 7.71 7.38
C VAL A 341 18.85 9.18 7.37
N TYR A 342 20.07 9.47 7.83
CA TYR A 342 20.62 10.82 7.84
C TYR A 342 20.80 11.38 6.42
N LYS A 343 21.35 10.59 5.50
CA LYS A 343 21.52 10.96 4.09
C LYS A 343 20.18 11.34 3.46
N GLU A 344 19.15 10.52 3.67
CA GLU A 344 17.80 10.78 3.17
C GLU A 344 17.17 12.05 3.77
N LEU A 345 17.29 12.25 5.08
CA LEU A 345 16.79 13.46 5.74
C LEU A 345 17.49 14.73 5.23
N ARG A 346 18.82 14.68 5.03
CA ARG A 346 19.61 15.82 4.53
C ARG A 346 19.21 16.21 3.11
N TRP A 347 19.03 15.22 2.23
CA TRP A 347 18.54 15.45 0.86
C TRP A 347 17.18 16.15 0.84
N ARG A 348 16.25 15.75 1.73
CA ARG A 348 14.93 16.38 1.83
C ARG A 348 15.00 17.83 2.29
N ILE A 349 15.88 18.14 3.25
CA ILE A 349 16.11 19.53 3.72
C ILE A 349 16.66 20.38 2.56
N TYR A 350 17.67 19.86 1.85
CA TYR A 350 18.31 20.55 0.74
C TYR A 350 17.33 20.83 -0.42
N TRP A 351 16.55 19.82 -0.84
CA TRP A 351 15.52 19.99 -1.87
C TRP A 351 14.39 20.92 -1.45
N ARG A 352 14.00 20.92 -0.18
CA ARG A 352 12.99 21.86 0.31
C ARG A 352 13.51 23.29 0.30
N ALA A 353 14.79 23.50 0.63
CA ALA A 353 15.43 24.81 0.51
C ALA A 353 15.52 25.28 -0.95
N ILE A 354 15.84 24.37 -1.89
CA ILE A 354 15.83 24.65 -3.34
C ILE A 354 14.40 24.97 -3.80
N HIS A 355 13.42 24.15 -3.46
CA HIS A 355 12.02 24.36 -3.86
C HIS A 355 11.48 25.68 -3.32
N LEU A 356 11.78 26.05 -2.07
CA LEU A 356 11.41 27.34 -1.50
C LEU A 356 12.10 28.51 -2.23
N LYS A 357 13.39 28.38 -2.55
CA LYS A 357 14.11 29.37 -3.38
C LYS A 357 13.52 29.48 -4.79
N LEU A 358 13.19 28.35 -5.42
CA LEU A 358 12.57 28.31 -6.74
C LEU A 358 11.18 28.96 -6.73
N MET A 359 10.36 28.67 -5.71
CA MET A 359 9.06 29.30 -5.52
C MET A 359 9.17 30.80 -5.23
N GLN A 360 10.20 31.25 -4.52
CA GLN A 360 10.50 32.68 -4.36
C GLN A 360 10.92 33.34 -5.68
N VAL A 361 11.74 32.67 -6.49
CA VAL A 361 12.15 33.15 -7.82
C VAL A 361 10.95 33.22 -8.77
N LEU A 362 10.10 32.19 -8.82
CA LEU A 362 8.89 32.16 -9.65
C LEU A 362 7.86 33.21 -9.21
N ARG A 363 7.75 33.49 -7.90
CA ARG A 363 6.93 34.61 -7.39
C ARG A 363 7.50 35.97 -7.80
N ARG A 364 8.82 36.15 -7.78
CA ARG A 364 9.47 37.38 -8.26
C ARG A 364 9.32 37.56 -9.77
N ALA A 365 9.41 36.48 -10.56
CA ALA A 365 9.20 36.49 -12.00
C ALA A 365 7.75 36.84 -12.39
N ARG A 366 6.75 36.42 -11.59
CA ARG A 366 5.35 36.85 -11.76
C ARG A 366 5.10 38.32 -11.37
N LEU A 367 5.93 38.89 -10.50
CA LEU A 367 5.84 40.30 -10.12
C LEU A 367 6.50 41.24 -11.15
N THR A 368 7.33 40.72 -12.06
CA THR A 368 8.00 41.49 -13.13
C THR A 368 7.24 41.49 -14.46
N SER A 369 6.19 40.68 -14.62
CA SER A 369 5.29 40.75 -15.79
C SER A 369 4.09 41.63 -15.48
N SER A 370 4.27 42.95 -15.55
CA SER A 370 3.16 43.91 -15.55
C SER A 370 2.65 44.14 -16.98
N SER A 371 1.51 43.54 -17.33
CA SER A 371 0.59 44.11 -18.32
C SER A 371 -0.87 43.77 -17.94
N ASN A 372 -1.61 44.82 -17.57
CA ASN A 372 -3.06 45.07 -17.54
C ASN A 372 -4.08 43.89 -17.51
N ASN A 373 -4.65 43.68 -16.30
CA ASN A 373 -6.06 43.42 -15.85
C ASN A 373 -7.02 42.44 -16.59
N PRO A 374 -8.10 41.90 -15.93
CA PRO A 374 -8.52 42.03 -14.52
C PRO A 374 -8.85 40.71 -13.77
N THR A 375 -8.86 40.82 -12.43
CA THR A 375 -9.57 40.03 -11.40
C THR A 375 -9.73 38.51 -11.59
N PHE A 376 -8.77 37.75 -11.04
CA PHE A 376 -9.05 36.46 -10.42
C PHE A 376 -8.95 36.60 -8.90
N THR A 377 -10.09 36.64 -8.22
CA THR A 377 -10.18 36.39 -6.78
C THR A 377 -9.91 34.90 -6.51
N SER A 378 -8.64 34.49 -6.61
CA SER A 378 -8.24 33.23 -5.95
C SER A 378 -8.00 33.56 -4.48
N GLY A 379 -8.98 33.24 -3.65
CA GLY A 379 -8.78 33.13 -2.21
C GLY A 379 -7.76 32.03 -1.93
N TYR A 380 -6.47 32.37 -2.00
CA TYR A 380 -5.44 31.60 -1.33
C TYR A 380 -5.62 31.86 0.16
N ILE A 381 -6.36 30.98 0.82
CA ILE A 381 -6.21 30.73 2.25
C ILE A 381 -4.74 30.39 2.44
N GLY A 382 -3.97 31.40 2.84
CA GLY A 382 -2.60 31.22 3.26
C GLY A 382 -2.61 30.33 4.48
N ILE A 383 -2.39 29.02 4.28
CA ILE A 383 -1.95 28.14 5.36
C ILE A 383 -0.55 28.64 5.73
N ARG A 384 -0.49 29.63 6.62
CA ARG A 384 0.68 29.87 7.46
C ARG A 384 0.88 28.58 8.26
N CYS A 385 1.77 27.72 7.79
CA CYS A 385 2.30 26.61 8.58
C CYS A 385 3.17 27.20 9.70
N SER A 386 2.53 27.64 10.79
CA SER A 386 3.19 28.04 12.04
C SER A 386 3.83 26.85 12.79
N TYR A 387 3.66 25.61 12.31
CA TYR A 387 4.09 24.39 13.00
C TYR A 387 5.53 23.93 12.78
N MET A 388 6.34 24.63 11.98
CA MET A 388 7.73 24.21 11.70
C MET A 388 8.84 25.14 12.20
N HIS A 389 8.50 26.26 12.84
CA HIS A 389 9.53 27.16 13.40
C HIS A 389 10.17 26.70 14.71
N ASN A 390 9.66 25.63 15.35
CA ASN A 390 10.20 25.10 16.60
C ASN A 390 10.81 23.69 16.50
N TRP A 391 11.02 23.14 15.29
CA TRP A 391 11.78 21.90 15.14
C TRP A 391 13.29 22.21 15.20
N ARG A 392 13.82 22.48 16.40
CA ARG A 392 15.21 22.12 16.67
C ARG A 392 15.21 20.60 16.81
N VAL A 393 15.56 19.88 15.74
CA VAL A 393 15.94 18.46 15.85
C VAL A 393 17.13 18.45 16.79
N LYS A 394 16.91 18.08 18.06
CA LYS A 394 17.91 18.19 19.14
C LYS A 394 18.94 17.04 19.09
N ASP A 395 19.23 16.56 17.88
CA ASP A 395 19.96 15.34 17.48
C ASP A 395 19.02 14.20 17.01
N PRO A 396 18.88 13.95 15.69
CA PRO A 396 18.07 12.86 15.14
C PRO A 396 18.64 11.46 15.45
N LEU A 397 19.75 11.41 16.18
CA LEU A 397 20.54 10.23 16.53
C LEU A 397 20.65 10.01 18.05
N SER A 398 19.64 10.42 18.85
CA SER A 398 19.61 10.06 20.29
C SER A 398 19.32 8.55 20.49
N CYS A 399 20.26 7.74 20.01
CA CYS A 399 20.44 6.34 20.31
C CYS A 399 21.26 6.31 21.61
N PRO A 400 20.68 5.81 22.71
CA PRO A 400 21.46 5.63 23.92
C PRO A 400 22.55 4.60 23.61
N PHE A 401 23.80 5.04 23.59
CA PHE A 401 24.94 4.15 23.77
C PHE A 401 25.21 4.03 25.27
#